data_AF-A0A1H0V0G3-F1
#
_entry.id   AF-A0A1H0V0G3-F1
#
_cell.length_a   1.000
_cell.length_b   1.000
_cell.length_c   1.000
_cell.angle_alpha   90.00
_cell.angle_beta   90.00
_cell.angle_gamma   90.00
#
_symmetry.space_group_name_H-M   'P 1'
#
loop_
_entity.id
_entity.type
_entity.pdbx_description
1 polymer ?
#
loop_
_entity_poly.entity_id
_entity_poly.type
_entity_poly.pdbx_seq_one_letter_code
_entity_poly.pdbx_strand_id
1 'polypeptide(L)'
;MNTVTYTYRGFHVTLRTDAVHPEFRILAPDDDMGVSFTARWDALAPTASEAQQWLQGFAAGLIDCELAGGFGILLQRDAQPRQGRGNCVGAA
;
A
#
# COMPACT_ATOMS: atom_id res chain seq x y z
N MET A 1 -0.10 4.80 21.19
CA MET A 1 0.15 4.40 19.79
C MET A 1 -0.15 2.92 19.67
N ASN A 2 -1.18 2.55 18.90
CA ASN A 2 -1.63 1.16 18.77
C ASN A 2 -1.32 0.65 17.36
N THR A 3 -0.84 -0.59 17.27
CA THR A 3 -0.50 -1.24 16.00
C THR A 3 -1.28 -2.54 15.91
N VAL A 4 -1.97 -2.74 14.78
CA VAL A 4 -2.75 -3.94 14.52
C VAL A 4 -2.32 -4.51 13.18
N THR A 5 -1.99 -5.81 13.16
CA THR A 5 -1.64 -6.54 11.94
C THR A 5 -2.67 -7.63 11.69
N TYR A 6 -3.12 -7.77 10.45
CA TYR A 6 -4.06 -8.79 10.02
C TYR A 6 -3.86 -9.13 8.54
N THR A 7 -4.41 -10.26 8.13
CA THR A 7 -4.41 -10.66 6.71
C THR A 7 -5.74 -10.32 6.06
N TYR A 8 -5.70 -9.73 4.86
CA TYR A 8 -6.90 -9.42 4.07
C TYR A 8 -6.68 -9.84 2.62
N ARG A 9 -7.49 -10.80 2.14
CA ARG A 9 -7.39 -11.38 0.77
C ARG A 9 -5.96 -11.82 0.37
N GLY A 10 -5.18 -12.31 1.33
CA GLY A 10 -3.80 -12.75 1.12
C GLY A 10 -2.74 -11.67 1.37
N PHE A 11 -3.11 -10.40 1.48
CA PHE A 11 -2.18 -9.32 1.82
C PHE A 11 -2.00 -9.20 3.33
N HIS A 12 -0.78 -8.87 3.76
CA HIS A 12 -0.51 -8.51 5.15
C HIS A 12 -0.76 -7.02 5.34
N VAL A 13 -1.72 -6.68 6.20
CA VAL A 13 -2.09 -5.29 6.48
C VAL A 13 -1.67 -4.95 7.89
N THR A 14 -0.89 -3.88 8.03
CA THR A 14 -0.51 -3.31 9.32
C THR A 14 -1.08 -1.90 9.44
N LEU A 15 -1.83 -1.65 10.50
CA LEU A 15 -2.42 -0.35 10.81
C LEU A 15 -1.73 0.22 12.03
N ARG A 16 -1.41 1.50 11.98
CA ARG A 16 -0.84 2.25 13.09
C ARG A 16 -1.76 3.42 13.38
N THR A 17 -2.57 3.27 14.41
CA THR A 17 -3.47 4.34 14.86
C THR A 17 -2.73 5.22 15.86
N ASP A 18 -2.32 6.38 15.37
CA ASP A 18 -1.99 7.54 16.18
C ASP A 18 -3.08 8.61 15.95
N ALA A 19 -3.41 9.37 17.00
CA ALA A 19 -4.44 10.40 16.93
C ALA A 19 -4.06 11.55 15.98
N VAL A 20 -2.77 11.68 15.65
CA VAL A 20 -2.25 12.75 14.79
C VAL A 20 -1.87 12.23 13.41
N HIS A 21 -1.27 11.04 13.31
CA HIS A 21 -0.79 10.49 12.04
C HIS A 21 -1.16 9.01 11.88
N PRO A 22 -2.42 8.71 11.51
CA PRO A 22 -2.83 7.35 11.21
C PRO A 22 -2.11 6.84 9.94
N GLU A 23 -1.53 5.66 10.04
CA GLU A 23 -0.79 5.03 8.94
C GLU A 23 -1.29 3.62 8.69
N PHE A 24 -1.17 3.18 7.45
CA PHE A 24 -1.34 1.79 7.11
C PHE A 24 -0.26 1.34 6.12
N ARG A 25 0.07 0.06 6.19
CA ARG A 25 0.98 -0.63 5.31
C ARG A 25 0.30 -1.88 4.79
N ILE A 26 0.39 -2.12 3.50
CA ILE A 26 -0.11 -3.32 2.82
C ILE A 26 1.10 -3.97 2.16
N LEU A 27 1.36 -5.23 2.50
CA LEU A 27 2.42 -6.04 1.91
C LEU A 27 1.80 -7.20 1.14
N ALA A 28 2.48 -7.58 0.07
CA ALA A 28 2.25 -8.84 -0.63
C ALA A 28 2.41 -10.04 0.33
N PRO A 29 1.83 -11.21 0.02
CA PRO A 29 1.86 -12.37 0.91
C PRO A 29 3.26 -12.84 1.32
N ASP A 30 4.26 -12.57 0.49
CA ASP A 30 5.69 -12.90 0.62
C ASP A 30 6.53 -11.74 1.20
N ASP A 31 5.89 -10.64 1.61
CA ASP A 31 6.51 -9.46 2.23
C ASP A 31 7.57 -8.73 1.37
N ASP A 32 7.68 -9.04 0.09
CA ASP A 32 8.72 -8.51 -0.80
C ASP A 32 8.39 -7.11 -1.35
N MET A 33 7.11 -6.83 -1.51
CA MET A 33 6.57 -5.64 -2.16
C MET A 33 5.37 -5.11 -1.36
N GLY A 34 5.23 -3.80 -1.29
CA GLY A 34 4.07 -3.23 -0.65
C GLY A 34 4.07 -1.72 -0.57
N VAL A 35 2.98 -1.19 -0.05
CA VAL A 35 2.72 0.25 -0.02
C VAL A 35 2.44 0.69 1.40
N SER A 36 2.99 1.83 1.77
CA SER A 36 2.76 2.49 3.05
C SER A 36 2.19 3.87 2.79
N PHE A 37 1.11 4.20 3.49
CA PHE A 37 0.46 5.50 3.38
C PHE A 37 0.17 6.06 4.76
N THR A 38 0.34 7.36 4.89
CA THR A 38 -0.19 8.15 6.00
C THR A 38 -1.53 8.73 5.55
N ALA A 39 -2.61 8.34 6.20
CA ALA A 39 -3.92 8.87 5.89
C ALA A 39 -4.01 10.31 6.40
N ARG A 40 -4.30 11.26 5.50
CA ARG A 40 -4.61 12.64 5.87
C ARG A 40 -6.11 12.81 5.73
N TRP A 41 -6.80 12.84 6.86
CA TRP A 41 -8.24 13.07 6.90
C TRP A 41 -8.52 14.52 7.29
N ASP A 42 -9.57 15.10 6.73
CA ASP A 42 -10.01 16.46 7.07
C ASP A 42 -10.53 16.55 8.51
N ALA A 43 -10.96 15.41 9.07
CA ALA A 43 -11.41 15.28 10.45
C ALA A 43 -10.57 14.21 11.18
N LEU A 44 -10.27 14.49 12.45
CA LEU A 44 -9.68 13.49 13.34
C LEU A 44 -10.76 12.51 13.78
N ALA A 45 -10.40 11.22 13.80
CA ALA A 45 -11.27 10.20 14.36
C ALA A 45 -11.49 10.48 15.87
N PRO A 46 -12.74 10.51 16.36
CA PRO A 46 -13.04 10.84 17.76
C PRO A 46 -12.43 9.85 18.76
N THR A 47 -12.27 8.60 18.34
CA THR A 47 -11.66 7.53 19.15
C THR A 47 -10.61 6.76 18.38
N ALA A 48 -9.69 6.11 19.10
CA ALA A 48 -8.71 5.19 18.49
C ALA A 48 -9.39 3.99 17.79
N SER A 49 -10.55 3.56 18.28
CA SER A 49 -11.32 2.47 17.66
C SER A 49 -11.90 2.89 16.32
N GLU A 50 -12.47 4.09 16.23
CA GLU A 50 -12.94 4.65 14.94
C GLU A 50 -11.78 4.88 13.97
N ALA A 51 -10.63 5.39 14.46
CA ALA A 51 -9.43 5.54 13.65
C ALA A 51 -9.01 4.20 13.03
N GLN A 52 -9.06 3.12 13.82
CA GLN A 52 -8.76 1.78 13.35
C GLN A 52 -9.78 1.33 12.29
N GLN A 53 -11.07 1.52 12.52
CA GLN A 53 -12.12 1.12 11.58
C GLN A 53 -12.01 1.87 10.25
N TRP A 54 -11.74 3.17 10.29
CA TRP A 54 -11.54 3.99 9.09
C TRP A 54 -10.30 3.52 8.31
N LEU A 55 -9.18 3.25 9.00
CA LEU A 55 -7.98 2.68 8.38
C LEU A 55 -8.23 1.28 7.79
N GLN A 56 -9.00 0.43 8.47
CA GLN A 56 -9.38 -0.89 7.98
C GLN A 56 -10.21 -0.78 6.69
N GLY A 57 -11.24 0.07 6.70
CA GLY A 57 -12.08 0.30 5.53
C GLY A 57 -11.31 0.88 4.35
N PHE A 58 -10.39 1.82 4.61
CA PHE A 58 -9.56 2.42 3.58
C PHE A 58 -8.58 1.39 2.96
N ALA A 59 -7.88 0.61 3.79
CA ALA A 59 -6.97 -0.43 3.30
C ALA A 59 -7.72 -1.52 2.52
N ALA A 60 -8.87 -1.98 3.03
CA ALA A 60 -9.72 -2.93 2.33
C ALA A 60 -10.22 -2.37 1.00
N GLY A 61 -10.69 -1.12 0.97
CA GLY A 61 -11.15 -0.44 -0.23
C GLY A 61 -10.05 -0.27 -1.28
N LEU A 62 -8.81 0.03 -0.87
CA LEU A 62 -7.67 0.00 -1.78
C LEU A 62 -7.50 -1.40 -2.38
N ILE A 63 -7.35 -2.43 -1.54
CA ILE A 63 -7.16 -3.81 -2.00
C ILE A 63 -8.31 -4.27 -2.92
N ASP A 64 -9.56 -3.93 -2.61
CA ASP A 64 -10.72 -4.29 -3.42
C ASP A 64 -10.79 -3.51 -4.75
N CYS A 65 -10.45 -2.22 -4.76
CA CYS A 65 -10.37 -1.41 -5.98
C CYS A 65 -9.21 -1.86 -6.88
N GLU A 66 -8.09 -2.28 -6.29
CA GLU A 66 -6.98 -2.90 -7.03
C GLU A 66 -7.42 -4.15 -7.77
N LEU A 67 -8.25 -4.97 -7.11
CA LEU A 67 -8.81 -6.19 -7.70
C LEU A 67 -9.85 -5.90 -8.79
N ALA A 68 -10.43 -4.70 -8.84
CA ALA A 68 -11.44 -4.30 -9.82
C ALA A 68 -10.88 -3.57 -11.06
N GLY A 69 -9.63 -3.09 -11.02
CA GLY A 69 -9.09 -2.24 -12.09
C GLY A 69 -7.58 -2.20 -12.25
N GLY A 70 -6.82 -3.04 -11.53
CA GLY A 70 -5.38 -3.24 -11.72
C GLY A 70 -4.55 -1.97 -11.58
N PHE A 71 -4.20 -1.55 -10.36
CA PHE A 71 -2.98 -0.75 -10.28
C PHE A 71 -1.82 -1.68 -10.56
N GLY A 72 -1.15 -1.35 -11.66
CA GLY A 72 0.31 -1.38 -11.68
C GLY A 72 0.84 -0.51 -10.55
N ILE A 73 0.89 -1.06 -9.33
CA ILE A 73 1.80 -0.56 -8.30
C ILE A 73 3.20 -1.01 -8.71
N LEU A 74 3.77 -0.35 -9.71
CA LEU A 74 5.21 -0.38 -9.93
C LEU A 74 5.81 0.61 -8.92
N LEU A 75 6.29 0.09 -7.79
CA LEU A 75 7.09 0.87 -6.86
C LEU A 75 8.43 1.21 -7.53
N GLN A 76 8.51 2.35 -8.19
CA GLN A 76 9.79 2.92 -8.59
C GLN A 76 9.93 4.30 -7.98
N ARG A 77 10.50 4.33 -6.77
CA ARG A 77 11.12 5.56 -6.28
C ARG A 77 12.55 5.74 -6.81
N ASP A 78 13.24 4.64 -7.17
CA ASP A 78 14.64 4.64 -7.66
C ASP A 78 14.96 3.58 -8.73
N ALA A 79 14.04 3.21 -9.63
CA ALA A 79 14.50 2.44 -10.76
C ALA A 79 15.21 3.35 -11.74
N GLN A 80 16.53 3.29 -11.72
CA GLN A 80 17.30 3.68 -12.89
C GLN A 80 16.69 2.98 -14.12
N PRO A 81 16.57 3.69 -15.27
CA PRO A 81 16.31 3.01 -16.51
C PRO A 81 17.41 1.98 -16.69
N ARG A 82 17.06 0.68 -16.59
CA ARG A 82 17.93 -0.36 -17.13
C ARG A 82 17.97 -0.10 -18.62
N GLN A 83 19.00 0.62 -19.04
CA GLN A 83 19.42 0.72 -20.43
C GLN A 83 19.92 -0.67 -20.83
N GLY A 84 18.97 -1.58 -21.06
CA GLY A 84 19.23 -2.83 -21.75
C GLY A 84 19.66 -2.44 -23.15
N ARG A 85 20.96 -2.41 -23.37
CA ARG A 85 21.59 -2.24 -24.68
C ARG A 85 21.28 -3.50 -25.48
N GLY A 86 20.06 -3.57 -26.01
CA GLY A 86 19.66 -4.57 -26.98
C GLY A 86 20.45 -4.33 -28.25
N ASN A 87 21.41 -5.21 -28.53
CA ASN A 87 22.06 -5.32 -29.83
C ASN A 87 20.97 -5.50 -30.89
N CYS A 88 20.71 -4.47 -31.67
CA CYS A 88 20.00 -4.61 -32.93
C CYS A 88 20.96 -5.28 -33.91
N VAL A 89 20.78 -6.57 -34.13
CA VAL A 89 21.33 -7.27 -35.29
C VAL A 89 20.56 -6.76 -36.50
N GLY A 90 21.16 -5.83 -37.24
CA GLY A 90 20.68 -5.44 -38.55
C GLY A 90 21.00 -6.54 -39.56
N ALA A 91 19.95 -7.23 -40.02
CA ALA A 91 19.99 -8.02 -41.23
C ALA A 91 19.88 -7.09 -42.45
N ALA A 92 20.90 -7.10 -43.30
CA ALA A 92 20.86 -6.98 -44.76
C ALA A 92 22.30 -6.92 -45.30
#